data_AF-A0A959QFE7-F1
#
_entry.id   AF-A0A959QFE7-F1
#
_cell.length_a   1.000
_cell.length_b   1.000
_cell.length_c   1.000
_cell.angle_alpha   90.00
_cell.angle_beta   90.00
_cell.angle_gamma   90.00
#
_symmetry.space_group_name_H-M   'P 1'
#
loop_
_entity.id
_entity.type
_entity.pdbx_description
1 polymer ?
#
loop_
_entity_poly.entity_id
_entity_poly.type
_entity_poly.pdbx_seq_one_letter_code
_entity_poly.pdbx_strand_id
1 'polypeptide(L)'
;TDYLVPNQNQCKSCHDRNDRLEPLGPKVENLLREQNYPDGRRRSQLSYWKEAGILPPAADWSGFSPRPRWNDPGSGSLGERALSYLDLNCGHCHRPEGPAHTTGLYLTSGGQTGLCKTPIAAGRGSGGRYYSIVPGSPDASILLYRMESDEPGVMMPEIGRTVAHREGIELIREWIAAMPGSCP
;
A
#
# COMPACT_ATOMS: atom_id res chain seq x y z
N THR A 1 10.83 17.53 13.17
CA THR A 1 10.72 16.20 12.56
C THR A 1 12.12 15.70 12.33
N ASP A 2 12.59 14.79 13.18
CA ASP A 2 13.93 14.22 13.05
C ASP A 2 13.88 13.10 12.01
N TYR A 3 14.50 13.32 10.86
CA TYR A 3 14.57 12.35 9.77
C TYR A 3 15.72 11.38 10.04
N LEU A 4 15.41 10.08 10.07
CA LEU A 4 16.40 9.02 10.24
C LEU A 4 16.59 8.27 8.92
N VAL A 5 17.85 8.14 8.49
CA VAL A 5 18.23 7.22 7.42
C VAL A 5 18.41 5.82 8.03
N PRO A 6 17.68 4.79 7.54
CA PRO A 6 17.84 3.43 8.03
C PRO A 6 19.28 2.92 7.86
N ASN A 7 19.79 2.20 8.86
CA ASN A 7 21.04 1.46 8.73
C ASN A 7 20.84 0.17 7.89
N GLN A 8 21.95 -0.50 7.54
CA GLN A 8 21.90 -1.70 6.67
C GLN A 8 21.00 -2.83 7.21
N ASN A 9 20.94 -3.01 8.53
CA ASN A 9 20.07 -4.03 9.12
C ASN A 9 18.59 -3.65 9.00
N GLN A 10 18.27 -2.36 9.08
CA GLN A 10 16.92 -1.84 8.91
C GLN A 10 16.46 -1.86 7.45
N CYS A 11 17.38 -1.89 6.47
CA CYS A 11 17.00 -2.08 5.06
C CYS A 11 16.20 -3.39 4.87
N LYS A 12 16.58 -4.45 5.59
CA LYS A 12 15.87 -5.75 5.54
C LYS A 12 14.42 -5.64 6.00
N SER A 13 14.09 -4.70 6.87
CA SER A 13 12.71 -4.51 7.36
C SER A 13 11.71 -4.18 6.24
N CYS A 14 12.17 -3.69 5.09
CA CYS A 14 11.33 -3.44 3.92
C CYS A 14 11.71 -4.31 2.71
N HIS A 15 12.98 -4.70 2.59
CA HIS A 15 13.52 -5.44 1.45
C HIS A 15 13.59 -6.96 1.64
N ASP A 16 13.17 -7.49 2.79
CA ASP A 16 13.11 -8.94 2.99
C ASP A 16 11.86 -9.56 2.35
N ARG A 17 12.07 -10.63 1.60
CA ARG A 17 11.01 -11.47 1.05
C ARG A 17 11.39 -12.94 1.19
N ASN A 18 10.75 -13.65 2.12
CA ASN A 18 11.11 -15.02 2.51
C ASN A 18 12.62 -15.19 2.74
N ASP A 19 13.20 -14.38 3.63
CA ASP A 19 14.63 -14.40 4.00
C ASP A 19 15.59 -14.05 2.84
N ARG A 20 15.07 -13.47 1.76
CA ARG A 20 15.85 -12.99 0.62
C ARG A 20 15.72 -11.49 0.48
N LEU A 21 16.86 -10.82 0.34
CA LEU A 21 16.90 -9.39 0.08
C LEU A 21 16.54 -9.10 -1.39
N GLU A 22 15.41 -8.43 -1.62
CA GLU A 22 14.92 -8.06 -2.95
C GLU A 22 14.69 -6.53 -3.04
N PRO A 23 15.02 -5.88 -4.18
CA PRO A 23 14.69 -4.48 -4.39
C PRO A 23 13.17 -4.24 -4.37
N LEU A 24 12.75 -3.16 -3.69
CA LEU A 24 11.41 -2.61 -3.84
C LEU A 24 11.37 -1.78 -5.12
N GLY A 25 10.73 -2.32 -6.15
CA GLY A 25 10.59 -1.68 -7.45
C GLY A 25 9.18 -1.23 -7.75
N PRO A 26 9.00 -0.39 -8.79
CA PRO A 26 7.67 -0.11 -9.32
C PRO A 26 7.01 -1.40 -9.82
N LYS A 27 5.69 -1.50 -9.70
CA LYS A 27 4.93 -2.60 -10.28
C LYS A 27 4.49 -2.26 -11.70
N VAL A 28 4.34 -3.29 -12.52
CA VAL A 28 3.89 -3.17 -13.92
C VAL A 28 2.62 -2.32 -14.00
N GLU A 29 1.64 -2.59 -13.15
CA GLU A 29 0.34 -1.93 -13.17
C GLU A 29 0.40 -0.43 -12.82
N ASN A 30 1.45 0.03 -12.11
CA ASN A 30 1.66 1.45 -11.86
C ASN A 30 2.28 2.16 -13.07
N LEU A 31 3.01 1.43 -13.90
CA LEU A 31 3.72 1.94 -15.08
C LEU A 31 2.93 1.82 -16.38
N LEU A 32 1.80 1.10 -16.35
CA LEU A 32 0.87 0.95 -17.48
C LEU A 32 0.00 2.17 -17.75
N ARG A 33 0.05 3.19 -16.89
CA ARG A 33 -0.75 4.39 -17.07
C ARG A 33 -0.25 5.20 -18.26
N GLU A 34 -1.19 5.52 -19.14
CA GLU A 34 -0.97 6.45 -20.25
C GLU A 34 -0.71 7.87 -19.75
N GLN A 35 0.41 8.46 -20.18
CA GLN A 35 0.79 9.83 -19.86
C GLN A 35 1.32 10.55 -21.10
N ASN A 36 1.28 11.88 -21.08
CA ASN A 36 1.82 12.71 -22.16
C ASN A 36 3.32 12.84 -22.01
N TYR A 37 4.07 12.64 -23.10
CA TYR A 37 5.52 12.83 -23.15
C TYR A 37 5.89 14.15 -23.86
N PRO A 38 7.11 14.67 -23.66
CA PRO A 38 7.58 15.89 -24.34
C PRO A 38 7.56 15.82 -25.87
N ASP A 39 7.54 14.61 -26.45
CA ASP A 39 7.41 14.39 -27.90
C ASP A 39 5.96 14.47 -28.41
N GLY A 40 5.01 14.84 -27.55
CA GLY A 40 3.59 15.00 -27.88
C GLY A 40 2.80 13.69 -28.00
N ARG A 41 3.45 12.53 -27.86
CA ARG A 41 2.75 11.23 -27.90
C ARG A 41 2.26 10.85 -26.50
N ARG A 42 1.13 10.16 -26.48
CA ARG A 42 0.56 9.55 -25.28
C ARG A 42 0.88 8.05 -25.31
N ARG A 43 1.54 7.56 -24.26
CA ARG A 43 1.93 6.15 -24.08
C ARG A 43 2.14 5.83 -22.61
N SER A 44 2.13 4.56 -22.24
CA SER A 44 2.56 4.11 -20.92
C SER A 44 4.07 4.28 -20.68
N GLN A 45 4.50 4.27 -19.41
CA GLN A 45 5.92 4.29 -19.05
C GLN A 45 6.67 3.05 -19.56
N LEU A 46 6.03 1.88 -19.53
CA LEU A 46 6.61 0.65 -20.06
C LEU A 46 6.77 0.71 -21.59
N SER A 47 5.76 1.20 -22.31
CA SER A 47 5.83 1.40 -23.76
C SER A 47 6.96 2.35 -24.13
N TYR A 48 7.09 3.47 -23.40
CA TYR A 48 8.19 4.41 -23.62
C TYR A 48 9.56 3.77 -23.38
N TRP A 49 9.73 3.04 -22.28
CA TRP A 49 11.01 2.38 -21.99
C TRP A 49 11.35 1.28 -23.01
N LYS A 50 10.35 0.59 -23.56
CA LYS A 50 10.55 -0.38 -24.64
C LYS A 50 10.98 0.31 -25.94
N GLU A 51 10.34 1.41 -26.33
CA GLU A 51 10.72 2.22 -27.50
C GLU A 51 12.13 2.82 -27.35
N ALA A 52 12.52 3.19 -26.13
CA ALA A 52 13.83 3.75 -25.81
C ALA A 52 14.95 2.69 -25.65
N GLY A 53 14.64 1.39 -25.80
CA GLY A 53 15.60 0.29 -25.65
C GLY A 53 16.05 0.01 -24.21
N ILE A 54 15.35 0.56 -23.20
CA ILE A 54 15.60 0.29 -21.78
C ILE A 54 15.06 -1.08 -21.38
N LEU A 55 13.91 -1.47 -21.94
CA LEU A 55 13.33 -2.80 -21.76
C LEU A 55 13.66 -3.70 -22.97
N PRO A 56 13.78 -5.02 -22.77
CA PRO A 56 14.02 -5.95 -23.87
C PRO A 56 12.85 -5.94 -24.87
N PRO A 57 13.09 -6.19 -26.18
CA PRO A 57 12.03 -6.24 -27.19
C PRO A 57 10.93 -7.27 -26.88
N ALA A 58 11.29 -8.36 -26.19
CA ALA A 58 10.38 -9.41 -25.77
C ALA A 58 9.56 -9.07 -24.50
N ALA A 59 9.78 -7.91 -23.87
CA ALA A 59 8.97 -7.49 -22.72
C ALA A 59 7.49 -7.41 -23.11
N ASP A 60 6.65 -8.11 -22.35
CA ASP A 60 5.20 -8.16 -22.52
C ASP A 60 4.51 -7.94 -21.17
N TRP A 61 3.42 -7.20 -21.20
CA TRP A 61 2.58 -6.83 -20.05
C TRP A 61 1.09 -6.91 -20.40
N SER A 62 0.73 -7.64 -21.46
CA SER A 62 -0.64 -7.86 -21.92
C SER A 62 -1.58 -8.44 -20.85
N GLY A 63 -1.05 -9.18 -19.87
CA GLY A 63 -1.80 -9.75 -18.74
C GLY A 63 -2.08 -8.79 -17.59
N PHE A 64 -1.69 -7.53 -17.68
CA PHE A 64 -1.81 -6.55 -16.61
C PHE A 64 -2.72 -5.38 -17.00
N SER A 65 -3.40 -4.83 -16.00
CA SER A 65 -4.25 -3.63 -16.13
C SER A 65 -3.70 -2.49 -15.28
N PRO A 66 -3.84 -1.22 -15.70
CA PRO A 66 -3.36 -0.09 -14.91
C PRO A 66 -4.10 0.05 -13.58
N ARG A 67 -3.39 0.36 -12.50
CA ARG A 67 -3.99 0.68 -11.19
C ARG A 67 -4.70 2.02 -11.21
N PRO A 68 -5.87 2.19 -10.55
CA PRO A 68 -6.43 3.50 -10.24
C PRO A 68 -5.46 4.39 -9.45
N ARG A 69 -5.46 5.70 -9.70
CA ARG A 69 -4.70 6.65 -8.88
C ARG A 69 -5.53 6.96 -7.65
N TRP A 70 -4.89 6.84 -6.50
CA TRP A 70 -5.54 7.03 -5.21
C TRP A 70 -6.21 8.42 -5.09
N ASN A 71 -5.59 9.45 -5.67
CA ASN A 71 -6.02 10.86 -5.65
C ASN A 71 -6.81 11.32 -6.90
N ASP A 72 -7.23 10.41 -7.77
CA ASP A 72 -8.00 10.74 -8.98
C ASP A 72 -9.33 9.97 -8.96
N PRO A 73 -10.44 10.58 -8.51
CA PRO A 73 -11.75 9.94 -8.46
C PRO A 73 -12.24 9.41 -9.80
N GLY A 74 -11.78 9.97 -10.93
CA GLY A 74 -12.13 9.50 -12.26
C GLY A 74 -11.35 8.25 -12.72
N SER A 75 -10.37 7.80 -11.93
CA SER A 75 -9.49 6.69 -12.30
C SER A 75 -9.95 5.31 -11.80
N GLY A 76 -11.00 5.24 -10.99
CA GLY A 76 -11.57 4.02 -10.43
C GLY A 76 -12.49 4.29 -9.24
N SER A 77 -13.20 3.26 -8.78
CA SER A 77 -14.07 3.34 -7.60
C SER A 77 -13.27 3.68 -6.33
N LEU A 78 -13.97 4.16 -5.29
CA LEU A 78 -13.36 4.44 -3.98
C LEU A 78 -12.58 3.23 -3.44
N GLY A 79 -13.16 2.03 -3.51
CA GLY A 79 -12.52 0.80 -3.07
C GLY A 79 -11.26 0.47 -3.87
N GLU A 80 -11.29 0.56 -5.20
CA GLU A 80 -10.10 0.26 -6.01
C GLU A 80 -8.98 1.28 -5.77
N ARG A 81 -9.31 2.56 -5.56
CA ARG A 81 -8.34 3.61 -5.21
C ARG A 81 -7.72 3.36 -3.83
N ALA A 82 -8.52 3.00 -2.83
CA ALA A 82 -8.06 2.67 -1.49
C ALA A 82 -7.14 1.43 -1.49
N LEU A 83 -7.52 0.37 -2.20
CA LEU A 83 -6.70 -0.83 -2.34
C LEU A 83 -5.40 -0.56 -3.11
N SER A 84 -5.44 0.28 -4.15
CA SER A 84 -4.24 0.73 -4.88
C SER A 84 -3.27 1.47 -3.93
N TYR A 85 -3.80 2.35 -3.08
CA TYR A 85 -3.02 3.08 -2.08
C TYR A 85 -2.38 2.13 -1.05
N LEU A 86 -3.15 1.20 -0.48
CA LEU A 86 -2.65 0.24 0.50
C LEU A 86 -1.61 -0.71 -0.11
N ASP A 87 -1.82 -1.15 -1.34
CA ASP A 87 -0.86 -2.02 -2.02
C ASP A 87 0.49 -1.32 -2.24
N LEU A 88 0.47 -0.07 -2.68
CA LEU A 88 1.69 0.72 -2.93
C LEU A 88 2.46 1.04 -1.64
N ASN A 89 1.75 1.43 -0.58
CA ASN A 89 2.38 1.95 0.64
C ASN A 89 2.63 0.87 1.70
N CYS A 90 1.86 -0.23 1.68
CA CYS A 90 1.87 -1.24 2.73
C CYS A 90 2.07 -2.67 2.21
N GLY A 91 1.65 -2.95 0.97
CA GLY A 91 1.63 -4.31 0.39
C GLY A 91 2.99 -4.99 0.26
N HIS A 92 4.10 -4.25 0.30
CA HIS A 92 5.44 -4.85 0.33
C HIS A 92 5.70 -5.61 1.64
N CYS A 93 5.27 -5.06 2.78
CA CYS A 93 5.35 -5.72 4.09
C CYS A 93 4.17 -6.65 4.34
N HIS A 94 2.96 -6.19 4.02
CA HIS A 94 1.69 -6.87 4.27
C HIS A 94 1.33 -7.81 3.12
N ARG A 95 2.14 -8.86 2.97
CA ARG A 95 1.97 -9.94 1.98
C ARG A 95 2.43 -11.28 2.58
N PRO A 96 2.05 -12.43 2.01
CA PRO A 96 2.43 -13.74 2.55
C PRO A 96 3.94 -13.94 2.69
N GLU A 97 4.72 -13.39 1.77
CA GLU A 97 6.19 -13.50 1.79
C GLU A 97 6.89 -12.35 2.52
N GLY A 98 6.14 -11.40 3.09
CA GLY A 98 6.67 -10.17 3.65
C GLY A 98 6.86 -10.23 5.16
N PRO A 99 7.59 -9.27 5.75
CA PRO A 99 7.85 -9.24 7.19
C PRO A 99 6.59 -9.17 8.06
N ALA A 100 5.49 -8.61 7.56
CA ALA A 100 4.23 -8.52 8.31
C ALA A 100 3.30 -9.72 8.11
N HIS A 101 3.74 -10.81 7.47
CA HIS A 101 2.90 -11.97 7.18
C HIS A 101 2.23 -12.58 8.43
N THR A 102 2.90 -12.54 9.59
CA THR A 102 2.37 -13.06 10.87
C THR A 102 1.15 -12.31 11.37
N THR A 103 0.94 -11.07 10.93
CA THR A 103 -0.30 -10.31 11.20
C THR A 103 -1.50 -10.92 10.45
N GLY A 104 -1.21 -11.61 9.33
CA GLY A 104 -2.15 -12.08 8.32
C GLY A 104 -3.07 -10.97 7.78
N LEU A 105 -2.61 -9.72 7.84
CA LEU A 105 -3.18 -8.60 7.09
C LEU A 105 -2.46 -8.54 5.75
N TYR A 106 -3.17 -8.80 4.66
CA TYR A 106 -2.59 -8.84 3.32
C TYR A 106 -3.17 -7.71 2.47
N LEU A 107 -2.33 -6.72 2.20
CA LEU A 107 -2.71 -5.46 1.55
C LEU A 107 -2.27 -5.39 0.10
N THR A 108 -1.76 -6.49 -0.46
CA THR A 108 -1.58 -6.60 -1.91
C THR A 108 -2.93 -6.59 -2.61
N SER A 109 -2.95 -6.19 -3.87
CA SER A 109 -4.15 -6.31 -4.71
C SER A 109 -4.80 -7.69 -4.64
N GLY A 110 -6.10 -7.74 -4.37
CA GLY A 110 -6.84 -9.00 -4.22
C GLY A 110 -6.50 -9.76 -2.93
N GLY A 111 -5.70 -9.16 -2.04
CA GLY A 111 -5.34 -9.69 -0.74
C GLY A 111 -6.49 -9.61 0.27
N GLN A 112 -6.34 -10.35 1.36
CA GLN A 112 -7.27 -10.34 2.48
C GLN A 112 -7.00 -9.11 3.36
N THR A 113 -7.79 -8.06 3.17
CA THR A 113 -7.66 -6.76 3.85
C THR A 113 -7.89 -6.78 5.36
N GLY A 114 -8.13 -7.96 5.96
CA GLY A 114 -8.31 -8.09 7.40
C GLY A 114 -9.65 -7.54 7.91
N LEU A 115 -10.70 -7.58 7.08
CA LEU A 115 -12.05 -7.21 7.49
C LEU A 115 -12.49 -7.99 8.73
N CYS A 116 -12.87 -7.29 9.80
CA CYS A 116 -13.25 -7.87 11.09
C CYS A 116 -12.26 -8.91 11.64
N LYS A 117 -10.98 -8.76 11.27
CA LYS A 117 -9.91 -9.63 11.74
C LYS A 117 -9.31 -9.08 13.03
N THR A 118 -9.29 -9.90 14.07
CA THR A 118 -8.58 -9.60 15.30
C THR A 118 -7.07 -9.60 15.05
N PRO A 119 -6.31 -8.64 15.59
CA PRO A 119 -4.87 -8.59 15.39
C PRO A 119 -4.20 -9.74 16.14
N ILE A 120 -3.29 -10.45 15.46
CA ILE A 120 -2.45 -11.46 16.10
C ILE A 120 -1.34 -10.79 16.94
N ALA A 121 -0.77 -9.70 16.41
CA ALA A 121 0.37 -9.00 17.01
C ALA A 121 0.28 -7.48 16.79
N ALA A 122 -0.66 -6.81 17.47
CA ALA A 122 -0.75 -5.34 17.44
C ALA A 122 -0.19 -4.67 18.70
N GLY A 123 -0.27 -5.32 19.87
CA GLY A 123 0.20 -4.74 21.14
C GLY A 123 -0.37 -3.33 21.36
N ARG A 124 0.51 -2.36 21.69
CA ARG A 124 0.14 -0.93 21.80
C ARG A 124 -0.43 -0.35 20.50
N GLY A 125 0.01 -0.88 19.36
CA GLY A 125 -0.47 -0.48 18.04
C GLY A 125 -1.96 -0.75 17.79
N SER A 126 -2.65 -1.51 18.64
CA SER A 126 -4.12 -1.63 18.54
C SER A 126 -4.84 -0.36 18.99
N GLY A 127 -4.23 0.45 19.87
CA GLY A 127 -4.89 1.59 20.49
C GLY A 127 -6.19 1.22 21.21
N GLY A 128 -6.27 -0.01 21.76
CA GLY A 128 -7.48 -0.53 22.42
C GLY A 128 -8.59 -1.01 21.47
N ARG A 129 -8.36 -1.02 20.16
CA ARG A 129 -9.32 -1.49 19.16
C ARG A 129 -9.23 -3.00 18.95
N TYR A 130 -10.36 -3.62 18.61
CA TYR A 130 -10.48 -5.07 18.48
C TYR A 130 -10.14 -5.61 17.09
N TYR A 131 -10.39 -4.84 16.03
CA TYR A 131 -10.34 -5.35 14.65
C TYR A 131 -9.47 -4.48 13.74
N SER A 132 -8.84 -5.12 12.75
CA SER A 132 -7.97 -4.47 11.77
C SER A 132 -8.73 -3.42 10.96
N ILE A 133 -9.87 -3.82 10.39
CA ILE A 133 -10.83 -2.93 9.72
C ILE A 133 -12.24 -3.27 10.23
N VAL A 134 -12.98 -2.26 10.66
CA VAL A 134 -14.39 -2.34 11.06
C VAL A 134 -15.23 -1.64 9.99
N PRO A 135 -16.07 -2.36 9.23
CA PRO A 135 -16.96 -1.75 8.24
C PRO A 135 -17.79 -0.61 8.84
N GLY A 136 -17.88 0.52 8.15
CA GLY A 136 -18.66 1.68 8.56
C GLY A 136 -18.12 2.43 9.79
N SER A 137 -17.06 1.93 10.45
CA SER A 137 -16.52 2.51 11.69
C SER A 137 -15.00 2.73 11.59
N PRO A 138 -14.56 3.79 10.86
CA PRO A 138 -13.13 4.09 10.68
C PRO A 138 -12.39 4.24 12.01
N ASP A 139 -12.99 4.95 12.97
CA ASP A 139 -12.35 5.23 14.27
C ASP A 139 -12.20 3.97 15.15
N ALA A 140 -12.94 2.89 14.85
CA ALA A 140 -12.80 1.60 15.52
C ALA A 140 -11.77 0.68 14.84
N SER A 141 -11.19 1.09 13.71
CA SER A 141 -10.27 0.28 12.90
C SER A 141 -8.81 0.49 13.30
N ILE A 142 -8.08 -0.58 13.61
CA ILE A 142 -6.65 -0.52 13.95
C ILE A 142 -5.83 0.05 12.78
N LEU A 143 -6.17 -0.31 11.54
CA LEU A 143 -5.45 0.15 10.35
C LEU A 143 -5.37 1.67 10.31
N LEU A 144 -6.51 2.35 10.45
CA LEU A 144 -6.58 3.81 10.35
C LEU A 144 -5.86 4.48 11.53
N TYR A 145 -6.05 3.97 12.75
CA TYR A 145 -5.36 4.47 13.94
C TYR A 145 -3.83 4.45 13.78
N ARG A 146 -3.28 3.35 13.25
CA ARG A 146 -1.83 3.23 13.02
C ARG A 146 -1.34 4.12 11.89
N MET A 147 -2.17 4.38 10.87
CA MET A 147 -1.84 5.34 9.83
C MET A 147 -1.80 6.78 10.37
N GLU A 148 -2.67 7.13 11.31
CA GLU A 148 -2.76 8.48 11.90
C GLU A 148 -1.65 8.79 12.91
N SER A 149 -1.16 7.77 13.61
CA SER A 149 -0.15 7.94 14.66
C SER A 149 1.24 8.23 14.09
N ASP A 150 1.97 9.12 14.76
CA ASP A 150 3.41 9.34 14.58
C ASP A 150 4.21 8.83 15.81
N GLU A 151 3.56 8.09 16.73
CA GLU A 151 4.21 7.51 17.91
C GLU A 151 5.02 6.24 17.52
N PRO A 152 6.33 6.17 17.86
CA PRO A 152 7.14 4.97 17.63
C PRO A 152 6.54 3.71 18.28
N GLY A 153 6.42 2.65 17.50
CA GLY A 153 5.78 1.39 17.92
C GLY A 153 4.26 1.36 17.76
N VAL A 154 3.64 2.47 17.34
CA VAL A 154 2.23 2.52 16.93
C VAL A 154 2.13 2.86 15.44
N MET A 155 2.87 3.88 15.00
CA MET A 155 2.85 4.38 13.63
C MET A 155 3.12 3.30 12.58
N MET A 156 2.56 3.49 11.40
CA MET A 156 2.85 2.68 10.21
C MET A 156 3.17 3.56 8.98
N PRO A 157 4.19 3.22 8.18
CA PRO A 157 5.19 2.17 8.43
C PRO A 157 6.04 2.46 9.69
N GLU A 158 6.60 1.42 10.30
CA GLU A 158 7.37 1.53 11.56
C GLU A 158 8.68 2.29 11.41
N ILE A 159 9.17 2.42 10.17
CA ILE A 159 10.38 3.15 9.79
C ILE A 159 10.15 3.91 8.48
N GLY A 160 11.01 4.89 8.20
CA GLY A 160 11.00 5.60 6.91
C GLY A 160 9.90 6.68 6.78
N ARG A 161 9.19 6.98 7.86
CA ARG A 161 8.16 8.03 7.94
C ARG A 161 8.32 8.82 9.23
N THR A 162 8.08 10.13 9.17
CA THR A 162 8.05 11.02 10.34
C THR A 162 6.78 11.87 10.43
N VAL A 163 5.90 11.77 9.42
CA VAL A 163 4.64 12.50 9.33
C VAL A 163 3.56 11.62 8.70
N ALA A 164 2.33 11.80 9.16
CA ALA A 164 1.14 11.21 8.56
C ALA A 164 0.83 11.77 7.17
N HIS A 165 0.60 10.89 6.18
CA HIS A 165 0.08 11.28 4.87
C HIS A 165 -1.44 11.49 4.97
N ARG A 166 -1.85 12.75 5.20
CA ARG A 166 -3.23 13.13 5.54
C ARG A 166 -4.23 12.77 4.45
N GLU A 167 -3.87 12.98 3.20
CA GLU A 167 -4.72 12.72 2.06
C GLU A 167 -4.95 11.22 1.84
N GLY A 168 -3.92 10.40 2.09
CA GLY A 168 -4.06 8.95 2.09
C GLY A 168 -4.90 8.43 3.26
N ILE A 169 -4.79 9.05 4.44
CA ILE A 169 -5.63 8.74 5.60
C ILE A 169 -7.09 9.04 5.30
N GLU A 170 -7.39 10.19 4.71
CA GLU A 170 -8.76 10.56 4.35
C GLU A 170 -9.36 9.57 3.35
N LEU A 171 -8.61 9.17 2.33
CA LEU A 171 -9.05 8.14 1.38
C LEU A 171 -9.44 6.83 2.08
N ILE A 172 -8.62 6.36 3.02
CA ILE A 172 -8.88 5.12 3.75
C ILE A 172 -10.03 5.29 4.74
N ARG A 173 -10.16 6.45 5.38
CA ARG A 173 -11.30 6.80 6.24
C ARG A 173 -12.61 6.76 5.46
N GLU A 174 -12.69 7.44 4.32
CA GLU A 174 -13.85 7.43 3.43
C GLU A 174 -14.18 6.00 2.98
N TRP A 175 -13.16 5.24 2.57
CA TRP A 175 -13.35 3.87 2.12
C TRP A 175 -13.93 2.96 3.21
N ILE A 176 -13.41 3.03 4.45
CA ILE A 176 -13.92 2.25 5.57
C ILE A 176 -15.34 2.69 5.95
N ALA A 177 -15.61 4.00 5.97
CA ALA A 177 -16.94 4.55 6.28
C ALA A 177 -18.01 4.11 5.27
N ALA A 178 -17.63 3.96 4.00
CA ALA A 178 -18.53 3.51 2.94
C ALA A 178 -18.78 1.98 2.94
N MET A 179 -18.05 1.19 3.74
CA MET A 179 -18.25 -0.26 3.79
C MET A 179 -19.56 -0.62 4.50
N PRO A 180 -20.39 -1.49 3.92
CA PRO A 180 -21.56 -2.02 4.61
C PRO A 180 -21.17 -3.06 5.67
N GLY A 181 -21.98 -3.16 6.72
CA GLY A 181 -21.90 -4.22 7.72
C GLY A 181 -21.36 -3.77 9.08
N SER A 182 -21.02 -4.76 9.91
CA SER A 182 -20.43 -4.59 11.24
C SER A 182 -19.57 -5.81 11.57
N CYS A 183 -18.71 -5.68 12.58
CA CYS A 183 -17.96 -6.82 13.10
C CYS A 183 -18.73 -7.51 14.24
N PRO A 184 -18.52 -8.83 14.44
CA PRO A 184 -19.13 -9.59 15.54
C PRO A 184 -18.81 -9.06 16.93
#